data_AF-A0A946E3B7-F1
#
_entry.id   AF-A0A946E3B7-F1
#
_cell.length_a   1.000
_cell.length_b   1.000
_cell.length_c   1.000
_cell.angle_alpha   90.00
_cell.angle_beta   90.00
_cell.angle_gamma   90.00
#
_symmetry.space_group_name_H-M   'P 1'
#
loop_
_entity.id
_entity.type
_entity.pdbx_description
1 polymer ?
#
loop_
_entity_poly.entity_id
_entity_poly.type
_entity_poly.pdbx_seq_one_letter_code
_entity_poly.pdbx_strand_id
1 'polypeptide(L)'
;MTFKTIFGRTAFLAAALTLFLTAASEAKAGCQDPAGPGVDWSNCDKSGADLIDVNLSGANLTNANLTNANLSGAITLSADLSGATWMDGQVCAEGSVMGCD
;
A
#
# COMPACT_ATOMS: atom_id res chain seq x y z
N MET A 1 6.49 38.21 13.10
CA MET A 1 7.87 38.67 13.37
C MET A 1 8.52 37.65 14.28
N THR A 2 9.70 37.22 13.86
CA THR A 2 10.50 36.10 14.35
C THR A 2 11.28 36.44 15.62
N PHE A 3 11.70 35.37 16.32
CA PHE A 3 12.91 35.26 17.15
C PHE A 3 12.77 35.58 18.66
N LYS A 4 13.14 34.61 19.52
CA LYS A 4 14.44 34.60 20.24
C LYS A 4 14.35 33.89 21.62
N THR A 5 15.37 33.05 21.88
CA THR A 5 15.99 32.72 23.20
C THR A 5 15.17 31.92 24.22
N ILE A 6 15.53 30.70 24.63
CA ILE A 6 16.76 30.25 25.34
C ILE A 6 17.03 31.03 26.62
N PHE A 7 16.62 30.47 27.76
CA PHE A 7 17.21 30.53 29.12
C PHE A 7 16.58 29.32 29.86
N GLY A 8 17.26 28.41 30.54
CA GLY A 8 18.61 28.35 31.04
C GLY A 8 18.55 27.59 32.37
N ARG A 9 19.23 26.44 32.44
CA ARG A 9 19.80 25.81 33.65
C ARG A 9 18.88 25.54 34.85
N THR A 10 18.44 24.29 35.01
CA THR A 10 18.54 23.58 36.30
C THR A 10 18.66 22.09 36.05
N ALA A 11 19.81 21.53 36.42
CA ALA A 11 20.05 20.09 36.47
C ALA A 11 19.16 19.44 37.55
N PHE A 12 18.83 18.15 37.37
CA PHE A 12 18.80 17.04 38.35
C PHE A 12 17.80 15.95 37.90
N LEU A 13 18.31 15.01 37.09
CA LEU A 13 18.08 13.54 37.10
C LEU A 13 16.69 13.00 37.52
N ALA A 14 15.88 12.54 36.54
CA ALA A 14 15.29 11.18 36.49
C ALA A 14 14.23 11.05 35.36
N ALA A 15 14.46 10.09 34.47
CA ALA A 15 13.50 9.35 33.63
C ALA A 15 12.41 10.14 32.86
N ALA A 16 12.74 10.45 31.61
CA ALA A 16 11.88 10.37 30.42
C ALA A 16 10.35 10.38 30.65
N LEU A 17 9.76 11.58 30.79
CA LEU A 17 8.36 11.80 30.41
C LEU A 17 8.32 12.01 28.90
N THR A 18 8.70 10.98 28.14
CA THR A 18 8.53 10.98 26.69
C THR A 18 7.05 10.96 26.42
N LEU A 19 6.54 12.13 26.03
CA LEU A 19 5.26 12.33 25.37
C LEU A 19 5.24 11.41 24.13
N PHE A 20 4.89 10.14 24.30
CA PHE A 20 4.62 9.27 23.16
C PHE A 20 3.30 9.73 22.59
N LEU A 21 3.35 10.66 21.63
CA LEU A 21 2.30 10.80 20.63
C LEU A 21 2.22 9.45 19.94
N THR A 22 1.40 8.54 20.45
CA THR A 22 0.91 7.43 19.65
C THR A 22 0.01 8.07 18.61
N ALA A 23 0.60 8.46 17.48
CA ALA A 23 -0.16 8.55 16.26
C ALA A 23 -0.83 7.19 16.12
N ALA A 24 -2.14 7.13 16.35
CA ALA A 24 -2.93 6.01 15.90
C ALA A 24 -2.74 6.03 14.38
N SER A 25 -1.85 5.18 13.87
CA SER A 25 -1.76 4.95 12.44
C SER A 25 -3.13 4.44 12.05
N GLU A 26 -3.90 5.29 11.37
CA GLU A 26 -5.14 4.89 10.74
C GLU A 26 -4.80 3.69 9.85
N ALA A 27 -5.18 2.48 10.27
CA ALA A 27 -5.07 1.29 9.45
C ALA A 27 -6.15 1.38 8.35
N LYS A 28 -5.96 2.33 7.43
CA LYS A 28 -6.53 2.22 6.10
C LYS A 28 -5.73 1.15 5.40
N ALA A 29 -6.44 0.22 4.76
CA ALA A 29 -5.81 -0.70 3.84
C ALA A 29 -4.94 0.12 2.86
N GLY A 30 -3.68 -0.27 2.73
CA GLY A 30 -2.63 0.57 2.19
C GLY A 30 -1.69 -0.23 1.30
N CYS A 31 -0.94 0.48 0.45
CA CYS A 31 -0.01 -0.15 -0.49
C CYS A 31 1.07 -1.02 0.17
N GLN A 32 1.27 -0.88 1.48
CA GLN A 32 2.21 -1.65 2.27
C GLN A 32 1.62 -2.95 2.84
N ASP A 33 0.32 -3.17 2.68
CA ASP A 33 -0.31 -4.40 3.14
C ASP A 33 0.26 -5.62 2.40
N PRO A 34 0.44 -6.74 3.12
CA PRO A 34 0.93 -7.97 2.51
C PRO A 34 -0.04 -8.46 1.44
N ALA A 35 0.51 -9.17 0.46
CA ALA A 35 -0.29 -9.78 -0.60
C ALA A 35 -1.22 -10.85 0.00
N GLY A 36 -2.50 -10.80 -0.34
CA GLY A 36 -3.47 -11.75 0.16
C GLY A 36 -4.89 -11.52 -0.36
N PRO A 37 -5.83 -12.42 0.00
CA PRO A 37 -7.22 -12.30 -0.43
C PRO A 37 -7.86 -11.03 0.12
N GLY A 38 -8.63 -10.33 -0.71
CA GLY A 38 -9.35 -9.12 -0.32
C GLY A 38 -8.46 -7.92 -0.01
N VAL A 39 -7.16 -7.97 -0.31
CA VAL A 39 -6.27 -6.82 -0.10
C VAL A 39 -6.74 -5.62 -0.92
N ASP A 40 -6.65 -4.42 -0.33
CA ASP A 40 -6.90 -3.17 -1.04
C ASP A 40 -5.56 -2.53 -1.42
N TRP A 41 -5.21 -2.66 -2.70
CA TRP A 41 -4.09 -1.99 -3.32
C TRP A 41 -4.55 -1.01 -4.39
N SER A 42 -5.75 -0.45 -4.25
CA SER A 42 -6.25 0.55 -5.19
C SER A 42 -5.29 1.74 -5.26
N ASN A 43 -4.99 2.17 -6.49
CA ASN A 43 -4.05 3.26 -6.80
C ASN A 43 -2.60 3.03 -6.33
N CYS A 44 -2.20 1.80 -6.02
CA CYS A 44 -0.85 1.47 -5.59
C CYS A 44 0.10 1.18 -6.74
N ASP A 45 1.38 1.51 -6.55
CA ASP A 45 2.45 1.01 -7.41
C ASP A 45 2.92 -0.37 -6.92
N LYS A 46 2.66 -1.39 -7.74
CA LYS A 46 3.06 -2.78 -7.56
C LYS A 46 3.86 -3.27 -8.78
N SER A 47 4.47 -2.34 -9.51
CA SER A 47 5.28 -2.67 -10.67
C SER A 47 6.47 -3.53 -10.26
N GLY A 48 6.75 -4.57 -11.05
CA GLY A 48 7.82 -5.54 -10.76
C GLY A 48 7.60 -6.40 -9.52
N ALA A 49 6.42 -6.39 -8.90
CA ALA A 49 6.15 -7.21 -7.72
C ALA A 49 6.24 -8.71 -8.06
N ASP A 50 6.88 -9.48 -7.17
CA ASP A 50 6.89 -10.94 -7.24
C ASP A 50 5.65 -11.49 -6.50
N LEU A 51 4.67 -11.96 -7.27
CA LEU A 51 3.37 -12.42 -6.80
C LEU A 51 3.12 -13.88 -7.22
N ILE A 52 4.19 -14.66 -7.39
CA ILE A 52 4.11 -16.08 -7.76
C ILE A 52 3.29 -16.86 -6.72
N ASP A 53 2.33 -17.66 -7.19
CA ASP A 53 1.45 -18.49 -6.37
C ASP A 53 0.66 -17.75 -5.26
N VAL A 54 0.56 -16.41 -5.36
CA VAL A 54 -0.17 -15.60 -4.38
C VAL A 54 -1.67 -15.68 -4.63
N ASN A 55 -2.44 -15.84 -3.56
CA ASN A 55 -3.88 -15.70 -3.61
C ASN A 55 -4.30 -14.24 -3.42
N LEU A 56 -4.77 -13.60 -4.49
CA LEU A 56 -5.34 -12.24 -4.55
C LEU A 56 -6.86 -12.27 -4.77
N SER A 57 -7.53 -13.37 -4.41
CA SER A 57 -8.98 -13.51 -4.64
C SER A 57 -9.74 -12.37 -3.96
N GLY A 58 -10.62 -11.69 -4.70
CA GLY A 58 -11.39 -10.56 -4.20
C GLY A 58 -10.59 -9.29 -3.90
N ALA A 59 -9.32 -9.21 -4.29
CA ALA A 59 -8.51 -8.01 -4.09
C ALA A 59 -9.08 -6.81 -4.87
N ASN A 60 -8.95 -5.62 -4.29
CA ASN A 60 -9.18 -4.36 -4.99
C ASN A 60 -7.86 -3.87 -5.57
N LEU A 61 -7.71 -3.96 -6.90
CA LEU A 61 -6.54 -3.54 -7.66
C LEU A 61 -6.89 -2.37 -8.60
N THR A 62 -7.99 -1.67 -8.35
CA THR A 62 -8.45 -0.55 -9.18
C THR A 62 -7.37 0.51 -9.32
N ASN A 63 -7.07 0.92 -10.55
CA ASN A 63 -6.00 1.86 -10.90
C ASN A 63 -4.59 1.49 -10.37
N ALA A 64 -4.35 0.24 -9.97
CA ALA A 64 -3.02 -0.19 -9.54
C ALA A 64 -2.07 -0.33 -10.74
N ASN A 65 -0.78 -0.09 -10.51
CA ASN A 65 0.25 -0.36 -11.51
C ASN A 65 0.87 -1.74 -11.25
N LEU A 66 0.58 -2.73 -12.10
CA LEU A 66 1.16 -4.08 -12.07
C LEU A 66 2.17 -4.31 -13.19
N THR A 67 2.64 -3.26 -13.87
CA THR A 67 3.62 -3.37 -14.98
C THR A 67 4.82 -4.23 -14.56
N ASN A 68 5.17 -5.24 -15.35
CA ASN A 68 6.25 -6.19 -15.07
C ASN A 68 6.11 -7.03 -13.78
N ALA A 69 4.96 -7.03 -13.10
CA ALA A 69 4.73 -7.93 -11.96
C ALA A 69 4.70 -9.39 -12.43
N ASN A 70 5.24 -10.30 -11.63
CA ASN A 70 5.20 -11.72 -11.91
C ASN A 70 4.00 -12.36 -11.20
N LEU A 71 2.95 -12.65 -11.96
CA LEU A 71 1.71 -13.28 -11.49
C LEU A 71 1.64 -14.78 -11.84
N SER A 72 2.78 -15.44 -12.10
CA SER A 72 2.79 -16.87 -12.43
C SER A 72 2.16 -17.69 -11.31
N GLY A 73 1.08 -18.42 -11.61
CA GLY A 73 0.34 -19.21 -10.61
C GLY A 73 -0.51 -18.39 -9.62
N ALA A 74 -0.54 -17.06 -9.75
CA ALA A 74 -1.37 -16.22 -8.88
C ALA A 74 -2.87 -16.49 -9.10
N ILE A 75 -3.66 -16.43 -8.02
CA ILE A 75 -5.12 -16.58 -8.07
C ILE A 75 -5.73 -15.19 -7.96
N THR A 76 -6.29 -14.67 -9.05
CA THR A 76 -6.94 -13.34 -9.14
C THR A 76 -8.46 -13.43 -9.23
N LEU A 77 -9.05 -14.53 -8.75
CA LEU A 77 -10.49 -14.76 -8.83
C LEU A 77 -11.27 -13.61 -8.19
N SER A 78 -12.16 -12.98 -8.95
CA SER A 78 -12.97 -11.83 -8.50
C SER A 78 -12.16 -10.61 -8.03
N ALA A 79 -10.88 -10.51 -8.38
CA ALA A 79 -10.13 -9.26 -8.17
C ALA A 79 -10.63 -8.19 -9.14
N ASP A 80 -10.84 -6.97 -8.65
CA ASP A 80 -11.24 -5.82 -9.47
C ASP A 80 -10.01 -5.12 -10.04
N LEU A 81 -9.85 -5.17 -11.37
CA LEU A 81 -8.74 -4.61 -12.11
C LEU A 81 -9.11 -3.33 -12.86
N SER A 82 -10.27 -2.74 -12.58
CA SER A 82 -10.75 -1.57 -13.33
C SER A 82 -9.70 -0.44 -13.34
N GLY A 83 -9.25 -0.07 -14.54
CA GLY A 83 -8.25 0.99 -14.75
C GLY A 83 -6.82 0.64 -14.31
N ALA A 84 -6.56 -0.60 -13.86
CA ALA A 84 -5.21 -1.05 -13.56
C ALA A 84 -4.33 -1.06 -14.81
N THR A 85 -3.02 -0.86 -14.65
CA THR A 85 -2.04 -1.16 -15.70
C THR A 85 -1.53 -2.57 -15.49
N TRP A 86 -1.82 -3.48 -16.41
CA TRP A 86 -1.49 -4.90 -16.30
C TRP A 86 0.00 -5.18 -16.48
N MET A 87 0.40 -6.43 -16.28
CA MET A 87 1.81 -6.86 -16.32
C MET A 87 2.48 -6.65 -17.69
N ASP A 88 1.72 -6.63 -18.78
CA ASP A 88 2.18 -6.32 -20.14
C ASP A 88 2.07 -4.82 -20.52
N GLY A 89 1.63 -3.97 -19.58
CA GLY A 89 1.49 -2.54 -19.77
C GLY A 89 0.15 -2.09 -20.35
N GLN A 90 -0.79 -3.00 -20.64
CA GLN A 90 -2.13 -2.59 -21.11
C GLN A 90 -2.97 -2.06 -19.95
N VAL A 91 -3.84 -1.09 -20.22
CA VAL A 91 -4.80 -0.58 -19.23
C VAL A 91 -6.08 -1.37 -19.31
N CYS A 92 -6.50 -1.93 -18.18
CA CYS A 92 -7.69 -2.76 -18.07
C CYS A 92 -8.96 -1.91 -18.16
N ALA A 93 -9.98 -2.44 -18.83
CA ALA A 93 -11.27 -1.78 -18.95
C ALA A 93 -12.02 -1.75 -17.60
N GLU A 94 -13.07 -0.93 -17.52
CA GLU A 94 -13.96 -0.92 -16.37
C GLU A 94 -14.65 -2.29 -16.22
N GLY A 95 -14.63 -2.85 -15.01
CA GLY A 95 -15.20 -4.16 -14.71
C GLY A 95 -14.31 -5.35 -15.10
N SER A 96 -13.05 -5.12 -15.52
CA SER A 96 -12.08 -6.20 -15.74
C SER A 96 -11.87 -6.99 -14.45
N VAL A 97 -12.04 -8.30 -14.54
CA VAL A 97 -11.82 -9.26 -13.46
C VAL A 97 -10.89 -10.36 -13.94
N MET A 98 -10.02 -10.86 -13.06
CA MET A 98 -9.06 -11.94 -13.32
C MET A 98 -7.89 -11.62 -14.27
N GLY A 99 -8.14 -10.83 -15.32
CA GLY A 99 -7.18 -10.41 -16.34
C GLY A 99 -7.69 -9.18 -17.09
N CYS A 100 -6.91 -8.73 -18.09
CA CYS A 100 -7.17 -7.50 -18.84
C CYS A 100 -7.36 -7.73 -20.35
N ASP A 101 -7.64 -8.99 -20.71
CA ASP A 101 -7.89 -9.55 -22.04
C ASP A 101 -9.39 -9.65 -22.41
#